data_AF-A0A434R0K9-F1
#
_entry.id   AF-A0A434R0K9-F1
#
_cell.length_a   1.000
_cell.length_b   1.000
_cell.length_c   1.000
_cell.angle_alpha   90.00
_cell.angle_beta   90.00
_cell.angle_gamma   90.00
#
_symmetry.space_group_name_H-M   'P 1'
#
loop_
_entity.id
_entity.type
_entity.pdbx_description
1 polymer ?
#
loop_
_entity_poly.entity_id
_entity_poly.type
_entity_poly.pdbx_seq_one_letter_code
_entity_poly.pdbx_strand_id
1 'polypeptide(L)'
;TDMTSFTLNGRTIYRKDGSLRLADGTLAGADLDMISAVRFVHRVVGLDLDEALRMASLYPAEAIGQAHRLGRFANGTAADIVGLSEDLDVKNVWIGGEKVFAA
;
A
#
# COMPACT_ATOMS: atom_id res chain seq x y z
N THR A 1 1.47 13.09 -5.93
CA THR A 1 0.82 13.87 -7.01
C THR A 1 0.18 15.09 -6.39
N ASP A 2 0.24 16.22 -7.08
CA ASP A 2 -0.29 17.51 -6.61
C ASP A 2 -1.72 17.76 -7.10
N MET A 3 -2.37 16.71 -7.63
CA MET A 3 -3.76 16.76 -8.07
C MET A 3 -4.70 17.08 -6.90
N THR A 4 -5.48 18.15 -7.04
CA THR A 4 -6.49 18.58 -6.06
C THR A 4 -7.87 17.99 -6.33
N SER A 5 -8.10 17.43 -7.52
CA SER A 5 -9.33 16.72 -7.87
C SER A 5 -9.12 15.76 -9.05
N PHE A 6 -10.04 14.82 -9.24
CA PHE A 6 -10.10 13.95 -10.41
C PHE A 6 -11.53 13.42 -10.62
N THR A 7 -11.80 12.87 -11.80
CA THR A 7 -13.10 12.25 -12.11
C THR A 7 -13.01 10.74 -12.01
N LEU A 8 -13.95 10.12 -11.30
CA LEU A 8 -14.09 8.67 -11.20
C LEU A 8 -15.57 8.28 -11.30
N ASN A 9 -15.90 7.37 -12.22
CA ASN A 9 -17.27 6.94 -12.51
C ASN A 9 -18.24 8.13 -12.73
N GLY A 10 -17.79 9.13 -13.50
CA GLY A 10 -18.59 10.32 -13.84
C GLY A 10 -18.77 11.34 -12.71
N ARG A 11 -18.13 11.14 -11.55
CA ARG A 11 -18.22 12.06 -10.40
C ARG A 11 -16.88 12.72 -10.15
N THR A 12 -16.89 14.02 -9.87
CA THR A 12 -15.70 14.74 -9.41
C THR A 12 -15.42 14.41 -7.95
N ILE A 13 -14.21 13.92 -7.69
CA ILE A 13 -13.66 13.66 -6.37
C ILE A 13 -12.65 14.75 -6.07
N TYR A 14 -12.81 15.39 -4.91
CA TYR A 14 -11.90 16.40 -4.40
C TYR A 14 -10.92 15.78 -3.42
N ARG A 15 -9.64 16.10 -3.57
CA ARG A 15 -8.60 15.80 -2.59
C ARG A 15 -8.38 17.02 -1.72
N LYS A 16 -8.71 16.90 -0.44
CA LYS A 16 -8.54 17.98 0.53
C LYS A 16 -8.33 17.40 1.92
N ASP A 17 -7.40 18.00 2.67
CA ASP A 17 -7.13 17.67 4.08
C ASP A 17 -6.89 16.18 4.32
N GLY A 18 -6.11 15.53 3.44
CA GLY A 18 -5.79 14.10 3.51
C GLY A 18 -6.97 13.16 3.26
N SER A 19 -8.06 13.65 2.64
CA SER A 19 -9.25 12.87 2.36
C SER A 19 -9.75 13.07 0.93
N LEU A 20 -10.43 12.05 0.40
CA LEU A 20 -11.10 12.09 -0.89
C LEU A 20 -12.61 12.19 -0.67
N ARG A 21 -13.25 13.23 -1.22
CA ARG A 21 -14.68 13.49 -1.00
C ARG A 21 -15.41 13.92 -2.26
N LEU A 22 -16.70 13.60 -2.35
CA LEU A 22 -17.62 14.20 -3.30
C LEU A 22 -17.99 15.63 -2.88
N ALA A 23 -18.69 16.36 -3.75
CA ALA A 23 -19.16 17.72 -3.47
C ALA A 23 -20.08 17.82 -2.23
N ASP A 24 -20.82 16.74 -1.92
CA ASP A 24 -21.69 16.65 -0.75
C ASP A 24 -20.95 16.25 0.54
N GLY A 25 -19.64 16.05 0.48
CA GLY A 25 -18.79 15.68 1.61
C GLY A 25 -18.64 14.17 1.84
N THR A 26 -19.36 13.32 1.09
CA THR A 26 -19.25 11.86 1.17
C THR A 26 -17.83 11.39 0.86
N LEU A 27 -17.28 10.48 1.66
CA LEU A 27 -15.97 9.87 1.39
C LEU A 27 -15.99 9.08 0.07
N ALA A 28 -14.99 9.30 -0.77
CA ALA A 28 -14.89 8.73 -2.11
C ALA A 28 -13.51 8.11 -2.35
N GLY A 29 -13.13 7.18 -1.46
CA GLY A 29 -11.82 6.52 -1.45
C GLY A 29 -10.91 7.03 -0.32
N ALA A 30 -9.61 6.76 -0.45
CA ALA A 30 -8.60 7.18 0.52
C ALA A 30 -7.44 7.89 -0.20
N ASP A 31 -6.89 8.92 0.45
CA ASP A 31 -5.63 9.54 0.03
C ASP A 31 -4.48 8.90 0.82
N LEU A 32 -4.22 7.63 0.53
CA LEU A 32 -3.31 6.78 1.30
C LEU A 32 -2.56 5.82 0.38
N ASP A 33 -1.25 5.70 0.57
CA ASP A 33 -0.43 4.66 -0.04
C ASP A 33 -0.16 3.50 0.92
N MET A 34 0.29 2.37 0.38
CA MET A 34 0.47 1.13 1.15
C MET A 34 1.50 1.27 2.27
N ILE A 35 2.63 1.94 2.04
CA ILE A 35 3.67 2.07 3.07
C ILE A 35 3.23 3.01 4.19
N SER A 36 2.47 4.06 3.87
CA SER A 36 1.85 4.94 4.86
C SER A 36 0.81 4.18 5.70
N ALA A 37 0.05 3.26 5.10
CA ALA A 37 -0.87 2.39 5.83
C ALA A 37 -0.12 1.46 6.82
N VAL A 38 0.97 0.82 6.38
CA VAL A 38 1.82 -0.01 7.26
C VAL A 38 2.37 0.79 8.42
N ARG A 39 2.91 1.99 8.16
CA ARG A 39 3.40 2.90 9.21
C ARG A 39 2.30 3.29 10.18
N PHE A 40 1.09 3.57 9.70
CA PHE A 40 -0.05 3.93 10.55
C PHE A 40 -0.45 2.75 11.47
N VAL A 41 -0.59 1.55 10.92
CA VAL A 41 -0.90 0.33 11.70
C VAL A 41 0.17 0.08 12.76
N HIS A 42 1.45 0.18 12.39
CA HIS A 42 2.53 -0.05 13.33
C HIS A 42 2.66 1.05 14.39
N ARG A 43 2.75 2.31 13.98
CA ARG A 43 3.10 3.43 14.88
C ARG A 43 1.92 4.02 15.63
N VAL A 44 0.71 3.98 15.05
CA VAL A 44 -0.48 4.64 15.63
C VAL A 44 -1.43 3.61 16.22
N VAL A 45 -1.73 2.52 15.50
CA VAL A 45 -2.58 1.45 16.04
C VAL A 45 -1.81 0.59 17.05
N GLY A 46 -0.49 0.47 16.89
CA GLY A 46 0.40 -0.16 17.86
C GLY A 46 0.61 -1.67 17.65
N LEU A 47 0.38 -2.18 16.43
CA LEU A 47 0.71 -3.56 16.09
C LEU A 47 2.20 -3.70 15.80
N ASP A 48 2.74 -4.90 16.04
CA ASP A 48 4.13 -5.19 15.66
C ASP A 48 4.35 -5.04 14.15
N LEU A 49 5.56 -4.62 13.77
CA LEU A 49 5.87 -4.30 12.37
C LEU A 49 5.70 -5.52 11.46
N ASP A 50 6.12 -6.70 11.90
CA ASP A 50 5.99 -7.93 11.13
C ASP A 50 4.52 -8.32 10.90
N GLU A 51 3.64 -8.04 11.87
CA GLU A 51 2.20 -8.22 11.71
C GLU A 51 1.62 -7.22 10.71
N ALA A 52 1.97 -5.94 10.82
CA ALA A 52 1.56 -4.93 9.85
C ALA A 52 2.02 -5.27 8.42
N LEU A 53 3.23 -5.83 8.28
CA LEU A 53 3.76 -6.31 7.00
C LEU A 53 2.99 -7.54 6.47
N ARG A 54 2.63 -8.50 7.33
CA ARG A 54 1.77 -9.63 6.94
C ARG A 54 0.40 -9.17 6.46
N MET A 55 -0.21 -8.19 7.15
CA MET A 55 -1.48 -7.57 6.72
C MET A 55 -1.38 -6.89 5.35
N ALA A 56 -0.21 -6.37 4.99
CA ALA A 56 0.03 -5.73 3.70
C ALA A 56 0.51 -6.69 2.59
N SER A 57 0.78 -7.97 2.91
CA SER A 57 1.38 -8.92 1.96
C SER A 57 0.76 -10.32 2.03
N LEU A 58 1.05 -11.09 3.08
CA LEU A 58 0.61 -12.48 3.25
C LEU A 58 -0.91 -12.60 3.30
N TYR A 59 -1.59 -11.86 4.18
CA TYR A 59 -3.04 -12.04 4.38
C TYR A 59 -3.86 -11.68 3.14
N PRO A 60 -3.55 -10.60 2.39
CA PRO A 60 -4.18 -10.37 1.10
C PRO A 60 -3.94 -11.52 0.11
N ALA A 61 -2.73 -12.09 0.06
CA ALA A 61 -2.42 -13.23 -0.80
C ALA A 61 -3.21 -14.49 -0.40
N GLU A 62 -3.39 -14.75 0.89
CA GLU A 62 -4.23 -15.84 1.40
C GLU A 62 -5.71 -15.62 1.06
N ALA A 63 -6.21 -14.41 1.26
CA ALA A 63 -7.60 -14.04 0.98
C ALA A 63 -8.01 -14.28 -0.48
N ILE A 64 -7.07 -14.15 -1.42
CA ILE A 64 -7.30 -14.41 -2.85
C ILE A 64 -6.79 -15.79 -3.32
N GLY A 65 -6.34 -16.65 -2.41
CA GLY A 65 -5.86 -18.01 -2.73
C GLY A 65 -4.52 -18.07 -3.47
N GLN A 66 -3.69 -17.03 -3.37
CA GLN A 66 -2.41 -16.90 -4.06
C GLN A 66 -1.18 -17.00 -3.15
N ALA A 67 -1.35 -17.33 -1.87
CA ALA A 67 -0.25 -17.45 -0.89
C ALA A 67 0.79 -18.53 -1.24
N HIS A 68 0.48 -19.45 -2.17
CA HIS A 68 1.43 -20.42 -2.70
C HIS A 68 2.52 -19.77 -3.58
N ARG A 69 2.30 -18.54 -4.07
CA ARG A 69 3.27 -17.82 -4.93
C ARG A 69 3.47 -16.34 -4.59
N LEU A 70 2.61 -15.71 -3.77
CA LEU A 70 2.69 -14.28 -3.41
C LEU A 70 2.72 -14.07 -1.88
N GLY A 71 3.08 -12.85 -1.47
CA GLY A 71 2.92 -12.37 -0.08
C GLY A 71 3.96 -12.89 0.92
N ARG A 72 4.99 -13.59 0.44
CA ARG A 72 6.07 -14.15 1.27
C ARG A 72 7.41 -13.97 0.56
N PHE A 73 8.46 -13.80 1.35
CA PHE A 73 9.83 -13.86 0.87
C PHE A 73 10.41 -15.26 1.17
N ALA A 74 10.18 -16.20 0.26
CA ALA A 74 10.57 -17.60 0.43
C ALA A 74 10.92 -18.24 -0.92
N ASN A 75 11.67 -19.35 -0.89
CA ASN A 75 11.95 -20.11 -2.11
C ASN A 75 10.65 -20.58 -2.78
N GLY A 76 10.56 -20.42 -4.09
CA GLY A 76 9.38 -20.82 -4.89
C GLY A 76 8.27 -19.77 -4.98
N THR A 77 8.40 -18.60 -4.33
CA THR A 77 7.48 -17.47 -4.51
C THR A 77 7.98 -16.47 -5.55
N ALA A 78 7.10 -15.60 -6.02
CA ALA A 78 7.48 -14.49 -6.89
C ALA A 78 8.48 -13.57 -6.18
N ALA A 79 9.47 -13.08 -6.93
CA ALA A 79 10.43 -12.09 -6.46
C ALA A 79 9.84 -10.66 -6.55
N ASP A 80 8.65 -10.49 -5.96
CA ASP A 80 7.96 -9.22 -5.78
C ASP A 80 8.33 -8.68 -4.39
N ILE A 81 9.21 -7.68 -4.34
CA ILE A 81 9.91 -7.26 -3.12
C ILE A 81 9.89 -5.74 -3.01
N VAL A 82 9.67 -5.23 -1.80
CA VAL A 82 9.84 -3.83 -1.45
C VAL A 82 10.97 -3.71 -0.43
N GLY A 83 12.04 -3.01 -0.79
CA GLY A 83 13.15 -2.71 0.11
C GLY A 83 12.86 -1.42 0.89
N LEU A 84 12.87 -1.50 2.22
CA LEU A 84 12.56 -0.39 3.12
C LEU A 84 13.81 0.07 3.88
N SER A 85 13.88 1.35 4.23
CA SER A 85 14.81 1.85 5.28
C SER A 85 14.32 1.49 6.69
N GLU A 86 15.14 1.78 7.70
CA GLU A 86 14.74 1.67 9.11
C GLU A 86 13.51 2.53 9.44
N ASP A 87 13.39 3.71 8.81
CA ASP A 87 12.24 4.60 8.94
C ASP A 87 11.00 4.16 8.14
N LEU A 88 11.06 3.00 7.48
CA LEU A 88 10.01 2.44 6.63
C LEU A 88 9.73 3.30 5.39
N ASP A 89 10.76 3.93 4.82
CA ASP A 89 10.66 4.55 3.50
C ASP A 89 11.01 3.54 2.41
N VAL A 90 10.27 3.59 1.29
CA VAL A 90 10.54 2.74 0.13
C VAL A 90 11.85 3.19 -0.53
N LYS A 91 12.84 2.30 -0.57
CA LYS A 91 14.13 2.53 -1.21
C LYS A 91 14.27 1.82 -2.54
N ASN A 92 13.68 0.63 -2.67
CA ASN A 92 13.75 -0.16 -3.89
C ASN A 92 12.46 -0.97 -4.06
N VAL A 93 12.08 -1.26 -5.31
CA VAL A 93 11.00 -2.20 -5.63
C VAL A 93 11.45 -3.14 -6.73
N TRP A 94 11.15 -4.43 -6.56
CA TRP A 94 11.31 -5.46 -7.57
C TRP A 94 9.96 -6.09 -7.90
N ILE A 95 9.73 -6.37 -9.18
CA ILE A 95 8.56 -7.11 -9.68
C ILE A 95 9.08 -8.25 -10.55
N GLY A 96 8.77 -9.49 -10.19
CA GLY A 96 9.28 -10.68 -10.88
C GLY A 96 10.81 -10.79 -10.85
N GLY A 97 11.47 -10.18 -9.88
CA GLY A 97 12.94 -10.13 -9.77
C GLY A 97 13.59 -8.95 -10.49
N GLU A 98 12.85 -8.22 -11.33
CA GLU A 98 13.35 -7.03 -12.02
C GLU A 98 13.20 -5.79 -11.14
N LYS A 99 14.29 -5.02 -10.98
CA LYS A 99 14.23 -3.77 -10.21
C LYS A 99 13.52 -2.69 -11.01
N VAL A 100 12.35 -2.27 -10.56
CA VAL A 100 11.51 -1.26 -11.23
C VAL A 100 11.56 0.12 -10.58
N PHE A 101 12.10 0.22 -9.36
CA PHE A 101 12.24 1.48 -8.63
C PHE A 101 13.49 1.49 -7.76
N ALA A 102 14.13 2.66 -7.67
CA ALA A 102 15.18 3.00 -6.72
C ALA A 102 15.02 4.49 -6.34
N ALA A 103 15.03 4.80 -5.04
CA ALA A 103 14.95 6.15 -4.49
C ALA A 103 16.32 6.82 -4.36
#